data_AF-A0A0D6PWC8-F1
#
_entry.id   AF-A0A0D6PWC8-F1
#
_cell.length_a   1.000
_cell.length_b   1.000
_cell.length_c   1.000
_cell.angle_alpha   90.00
_cell.angle_beta   90.00
_cell.angle_gamma   90.00
#
_symmetry.space_group_name_H-M   'P 1'
#
loop_
_entity.id
_entity.type
_entity.pdbx_description
1 polymer ?
#
loop_
_entity_poly.entity_id
_entity_poly.type
_entity_poly.pdbx_seq_one_letter_code
_entity_poly.pdbx_strand_id
1 'polypeptide(L)'
;MGRRYGSATAVSYSEGQVIFGAGHFDMATIRSVLARSHRESSQPHPDHLRSILACPGAWLSMNLSELHGWNHGLLGLDGGTIVFNHAISETVTILPVEIRPGGGSLIFNDAAKRGGTLLVHLMRPRQSHDCVQLVFQNCARQFACYDPMTDMTLVGLVPDGDKPDGWTAVRLNGNPWRIDHPVASEGARAPILKREWQAVEHDTVILRLPA
;
A
#
# COMPACT_ATOMS: atom_id res chain seq x y z
N MET A 1 -9.20 -20.36 7.31
CA MET A 1 -9.86 -20.53 6.00
C MET A 1 -11.34 -20.22 6.13
N GLY A 2 -11.86 -19.21 5.44
CA GLY A 2 -13.31 -18.95 5.41
C GLY A 2 -13.71 -17.63 4.77
N ARG A 3 -14.58 -17.71 3.74
CA ARG A 3 -15.21 -16.65 2.92
C ARG A 3 -14.35 -16.08 1.78
N ARG A 4 -14.25 -16.88 0.70
CA ARG A 4 -13.65 -16.48 -0.60
C ARG A 4 -14.61 -15.83 -1.60
N TYR A 5 -15.90 -15.72 -1.30
CA TYR A 5 -16.87 -15.10 -2.21
C TYR A 5 -17.99 -14.42 -1.41
N GLY A 6 -17.94 -13.09 -1.29
CA GLY A 6 -19.05 -12.28 -0.79
C GLY A 6 -19.73 -11.59 -1.96
N SER A 7 -21.06 -11.66 -2.03
CA SER A 7 -21.87 -10.94 -3.03
C SER A 7 -21.64 -9.43 -2.93
N ALA A 8 -21.76 -8.72 -4.05
CA ALA A 8 -21.57 -7.28 -4.26
C ALA A 8 -22.56 -6.36 -3.48
N THR A 9 -22.91 -6.69 -2.24
CA THR A 9 -23.92 -6.02 -1.42
C THR A 9 -23.39 -4.80 -0.65
N ALA A 10 -22.10 -4.48 -0.78
CA ALA A 10 -21.45 -3.45 0.03
C ALA A 10 -20.64 -2.45 -0.81
N VAL A 11 -21.10 -2.14 -2.02
CA VAL A 11 -20.49 -1.09 -2.85
C VAL A 11 -21.45 0.09 -2.95
N SER A 12 -21.00 1.28 -2.58
CA SER A 12 -21.77 2.52 -2.72
C SER A 12 -20.98 3.59 -3.49
N TYR A 13 -21.71 4.56 -4.01
CA TYR A 13 -21.15 5.69 -4.76
C TYR A 13 -21.58 6.98 -4.07
N SER A 14 -20.62 7.82 -3.71
CA SER A 14 -20.89 9.10 -3.08
C SER A 14 -19.82 10.10 -3.50
N GLU A 15 -20.20 11.31 -3.92
CA GLU A 15 -19.26 12.41 -4.19
C GLU A 15 -18.05 12.07 -5.10
N GLY A 16 -18.27 11.24 -6.13
CA GLY A 16 -17.19 10.82 -7.03
C GLY A 16 -16.26 9.73 -6.46
N GLN A 17 -16.56 9.20 -5.28
CA GLN A 17 -15.88 8.10 -4.63
C GLN A 17 -16.66 6.79 -4.76
N VAL A 18 -15.93 5.70 -5.02
CA VAL A 18 -16.44 4.33 -4.94
C VAL A 18 -16.05 3.74 -3.60
N ILE A 19 -17.03 3.39 -2.79
CA ILE A 19 -16.82 2.88 -1.43
C ILE A 19 -17.04 1.37 -1.44
N PHE A 20 -16.04 0.62 -1.01
CA PHE A 20 -16.10 -0.82 -0.79
C PHE A 20 -16.22 -1.07 0.71
N GLY A 21 -17.35 -1.62 1.14
CA GLY A 21 -17.72 -1.85 2.54
C GLY A 21 -17.24 -3.19 3.08
N ALA A 22 -17.82 -4.29 2.62
CA ALA A 22 -17.56 -5.63 3.14
C ALA A 22 -17.51 -6.68 2.02
N GLY A 23 -16.46 -7.50 2.02
CA GLY A 23 -16.26 -8.55 1.02
C GLY A 23 -14.87 -8.51 0.39
N HIS A 24 -14.62 -9.45 -0.51
CA HIS A 24 -13.37 -9.54 -1.27
C HIS A 24 -13.62 -9.09 -2.71
N PHE A 25 -12.82 -8.14 -3.18
CA PHE A 25 -12.92 -7.53 -4.49
C PHE A 25 -11.58 -7.65 -5.21
N ASP A 26 -11.52 -8.47 -6.25
CA ASP A 26 -10.36 -8.55 -7.14
C ASP A 26 -10.37 -7.42 -8.19
N MET A 27 -9.28 -7.29 -8.95
CA MET A 27 -9.16 -6.27 -10.00
C MET A 27 -10.30 -6.31 -11.02
N ALA A 28 -10.76 -7.50 -11.43
CA ALA A 28 -11.86 -7.64 -12.38
C ALA A 28 -13.17 -7.07 -11.81
N THR A 29 -13.45 -7.34 -10.54
CA THR A 29 -14.62 -6.83 -9.82
C THR A 29 -14.51 -5.32 -9.62
N ILE A 30 -13.36 -4.81 -9.19
CA ILE A 30 -13.12 -3.37 -9.00
C ILE A 30 -13.31 -2.63 -10.34
N ARG A 31 -12.75 -3.13 -11.44
CA ARG A 31 -12.93 -2.54 -12.79
C ARG A 31 -14.39 -2.54 -13.22
N SER A 32 -15.12 -3.62 -12.96
CA SER A 32 -16.55 -3.72 -13.28
C SER A 32 -17.38 -2.70 -12.51
N VAL A 33 -17.08 -2.51 -11.22
CA VAL A 33 -17.70 -1.49 -10.37
C VAL A 33 -17.40 -0.09 -10.87
N LEU A 34 -16.15 0.22 -11.23
CA LEU A 34 -15.75 1.53 -11.76
C LEU A 34 -16.40 1.83 -13.12
N ALA A 35 -16.47 0.83 -14.01
CA ALA A 35 -17.14 0.98 -15.29
C ALA A 35 -18.64 1.24 -15.12
N ARG A 36 -19.28 0.58 -14.15
CA ARG A 36 -20.68 0.81 -13.80
C ARG A 36 -20.88 2.20 -13.19
N SER A 37 -20.03 2.62 -12.26
CA SER A 37 -20.08 3.96 -11.67
C SER A 37 -19.92 5.05 -12.72
N HIS A 38 -19.11 4.81 -13.76
CA HIS A 38 -18.98 5.71 -14.90
C HIS A 38 -20.28 5.86 -15.69
N ARG A 39 -21.06 4.78 -15.86
CA ARG A 39 -22.33 4.85 -16.58
C ARG A 39 -23.43 5.52 -15.75
N GLU A 40 -23.38 5.36 -14.43
CA GLU A 40 -24.40 5.90 -13.51
C GLU A 40 -24.12 7.36 -13.10
N SER A 41 -22.89 7.84 -13.20
CA SER A 41 -22.54 9.23 -12.89
C SER A 41 -23.09 10.19 -13.95
N SER A 42 -24.02 11.06 -13.55
CA SER A 42 -24.55 12.13 -14.39
C SER A 42 -23.59 13.31 -14.58
N GLN A 43 -22.47 13.33 -13.84
CA GLN A 43 -21.44 14.35 -13.97
C GLN A 43 -20.14 13.75 -14.56
N PRO A 44 -19.53 14.38 -15.56
CA PRO A 44 -18.23 14.00 -16.09
C PRO A 44 -17.17 14.39 -15.07
N HIS A 45 -16.95 13.55 -14.05
CA HIS A 45 -15.75 13.67 -13.24
C HIS A 45 -14.58 13.07 -14.02
N PRO A 46 -13.48 13.83 -14.20
CA PRO A 46 -12.27 13.29 -14.80
C PRO A 46 -11.86 11.99 -14.11
N ASP A 47 -11.47 10.97 -14.87
CA ASP A 47 -11.17 9.63 -14.35
C ASP A 47 -10.08 9.63 -13.24
N HIS A 48 -9.22 10.65 -13.24
CA HIS A 48 -8.15 10.84 -12.26
C HIS A 48 -8.63 11.42 -10.91
N LEU A 49 -9.88 11.85 -10.78
CA LEU A 49 -10.46 12.37 -9.52
C LEU A 49 -11.34 11.36 -8.80
N ARG A 50 -11.56 10.17 -9.38
CA ARG A 50 -12.33 9.13 -8.69
C ARG A 50 -11.44 8.49 -7.63
N SER A 51 -11.90 8.51 -6.39
CA SER A 51 -11.21 7.82 -5.32
C SER A 51 -11.90 6.49 -5.01
N ILE A 52 -11.12 5.51 -4.59
CA ILE A 52 -11.63 4.21 -4.12
C ILE A 52 -11.39 4.14 -2.64
N LEU A 53 -12.42 3.86 -1.85
CA LEU A 53 -12.29 3.74 -0.40
C LEU A 53 -12.50 2.30 0.05
N ALA A 54 -11.53 1.74 0.77
CA ALA A 54 -11.66 0.45 1.45
C ALA A 54 -12.08 0.66 2.92
N CYS A 55 -13.33 0.35 3.23
CA CYS A 55 -13.95 0.47 4.55
C CYS A 55 -13.81 -0.84 5.38
N PRO A 56 -14.23 -0.84 6.66
CA PRO A 56 -14.04 -2.00 7.54
C PRO A 56 -14.75 -3.25 7.01
N GLY A 57 -13.96 -4.31 6.79
CA GLY A 57 -14.43 -5.58 6.23
C GLY A 57 -14.24 -5.72 4.71
N ALA A 58 -13.83 -4.65 4.01
CA ALA A 58 -13.46 -4.72 2.60
C ALA A 58 -12.02 -5.22 2.43
N TRP A 59 -11.85 -6.09 1.45
CA TRP A 59 -10.59 -6.66 1.02
C TRP A 59 -10.42 -6.40 -0.47
N LEU A 60 -9.58 -5.42 -0.82
CA LEU A 60 -9.25 -5.12 -2.20
C LEU A 60 -7.98 -5.86 -2.60
N SER A 61 -8.05 -6.72 -3.60
CA SER A 61 -6.91 -7.52 -4.06
C SER A 61 -6.47 -7.04 -5.44
N MET A 62 -5.27 -6.48 -5.51
CA MET A 62 -4.70 -5.81 -6.67
C MET A 62 -3.42 -6.52 -7.12
N ASN A 63 -3.26 -6.72 -8.42
CA ASN A 63 -2.03 -7.28 -8.99
C ASN A 63 -1.15 -6.17 -9.59
N LEU A 64 0.17 -6.23 -9.38
CA LEU A 64 1.09 -5.19 -9.86
C LEU A 64 1.02 -4.95 -11.39
N SER A 65 0.94 -6.02 -12.18
CA SER A 65 0.83 -5.93 -13.64
C SER A 65 -0.46 -5.25 -14.11
N GLU A 66 -1.51 -5.29 -13.30
CA GLU A 66 -2.81 -4.66 -13.58
C GLU A 66 -2.93 -3.24 -13.01
N LEU A 67 -2.09 -2.91 -12.03
CA LEU A 67 -1.89 -1.54 -11.54
C LEU A 67 -1.05 -0.72 -12.53
N HIS A 68 -0.19 -1.36 -13.30
CA HIS A 68 0.47 -0.71 -14.42
C HIS A 68 -0.56 -0.31 -15.48
N GLY A 69 -0.80 0.99 -15.63
CA GLY A 69 -1.88 1.53 -16.48
C GLY A 69 -3.16 1.91 -15.70
N TRP A 70 -3.20 1.66 -14.39
CA TRP A 70 -4.24 2.17 -13.51
C TRP A 70 -4.09 3.68 -13.33
N ASN A 71 -5.01 4.46 -13.93
CA ASN A 71 -5.04 5.93 -13.85
C ASN A 71 -6.27 6.45 -13.08
N HIS A 72 -6.90 5.60 -12.25
CA HIS A 72 -8.15 5.93 -11.56
C HIS A 72 -7.92 6.65 -10.22
N GLY A 73 -6.97 7.59 -10.18
CA GLY A 73 -6.83 8.52 -9.05
C GLY A 73 -6.31 7.90 -7.74
N LEU A 74 -6.97 8.26 -6.63
CA LEU A 74 -6.51 8.07 -5.25
C LEU A 74 -7.13 6.84 -4.59
N LEU A 75 -6.33 6.01 -3.94
CA LEU A 75 -6.83 4.95 -3.05
C LEU A 75 -6.95 5.50 -1.62
N GLY A 76 -8.06 5.22 -0.95
CA GLY A 76 -8.33 5.53 0.43
C GLY A 76 -8.45 4.26 1.27
N LEU A 77 -7.90 4.30 2.48
CA LEU A 77 -7.96 3.20 3.45
C LEU A 77 -8.62 3.71 4.74
N ASP A 78 -9.79 3.15 5.09
CA ASP A 78 -10.56 3.52 6.29
C ASP A 78 -10.99 2.25 7.04
N GLY A 79 -10.04 1.58 7.68
CA GLY A 79 -10.25 0.32 8.41
C GLY A 79 -10.38 -0.91 7.52
N GLY A 80 -10.32 -0.76 6.20
CA GLY A 80 -10.28 -1.86 5.23
C GLY A 80 -8.90 -2.50 5.08
N THR A 81 -8.81 -3.43 4.13
CA THR A 81 -7.56 -4.11 3.75
C THR A 81 -7.32 -3.98 2.25
N ILE A 82 -6.11 -3.55 1.87
CA ILE A 82 -5.65 -3.59 0.48
C ILE A 82 -4.49 -4.58 0.39
N VAL A 83 -4.60 -5.52 -0.53
CA VAL A 83 -3.60 -6.55 -0.81
C VAL A 83 -2.98 -6.27 -2.17
N PHE A 84 -1.67 -6.09 -2.19
CA PHE A 84 -0.86 -5.97 -3.40
C PHE A 84 -0.17 -7.30 -3.64
N ASN A 85 -0.62 -8.00 -4.67
CA ASN A 85 0.02 -9.22 -5.14
C ASN A 85 1.10 -8.87 -6.15
N HIS A 86 2.27 -9.46 -5.95
CA HIS A 86 3.35 -9.37 -6.91
C HIS A 86 2.96 -9.96 -8.27
N ALA A 87 3.39 -9.29 -9.34
CA ALA A 87 3.36 -9.80 -10.70
C ALA A 87 4.51 -9.18 -11.49
N ILE A 88 5.10 -9.94 -12.43
CA ILE A 88 6.19 -9.46 -13.29
C ILE A 88 5.72 -8.19 -14.02
N SER A 89 6.48 -7.11 -13.83
CA SER A 89 6.29 -5.85 -14.56
C SER A 89 7.64 -5.25 -14.91
N GLU A 90 7.77 -4.66 -16.10
CA GLU A 90 8.98 -3.92 -16.49
C GLU A 90 8.94 -2.45 -16.04
N THR A 91 7.86 -2.05 -15.38
CA THR A 91 7.57 -0.65 -15.08
C THR A 91 7.43 -0.41 -13.58
N VAL A 92 7.79 0.80 -13.19
CA VAL A 92 7.63 1.30 -11.83
C VAL A 92 6.20 1.83 -11.68
N THR A 93 5.46 1.30 -10.71
CA THR A 93 4.11 1.78 -10.37
C THR A 93 4.19 2.65 -9.12
N ILE A 94 3.70 3.89 -9.20
CA ILE A 94 3.59 4.78 -8.04
C ILE A 94 2.10 4.88 -7.69
N LEU A 95 1.76 4.53 -6.45
CA LEU A 95 0.37 4.47 -6.00
C LEU A 95 0.16 5.36 -4.77
N PRO A 96 -0.56 6.48 -4.89
CA PRO A 96 -0.95 7.28 -3.74
C PRO A 96 -2.05 6.55 -2.95
N VAL A 97 -1.82 6.40 -1.65
CA VAL A 97 -2.79 5.83 -0.71
C VAL A 97 -3.01 6.82 0.42
N GLU A 98 -4.22 7.36 0.54
CA GLU A 98 -4.65 8.20 1.64
C GLU A 98 -5.14 7.34 2.80
N ILE A 99 -4.56 7.57 3.97
CA ILE A 99 -5.02 6.97 5.23
C ILE A 99 -6.12 7.85 5.80
N ARG A 100 -7.29 7.25 6.06
CA ARG A 100 -8.45 7.89 6.69
C ARG A 100 -8.52 7.52 8.18
N PRO A 101 -9.39 8.17 8.98
CA PRO A 101 -9.40 7.99 10.43
C PRO A 101 -9.46 6.55 10.94
N GLY A 102 -10.11 5.62 10.24
CA GLY A 102 -10.17 4.21 10.62
C GLY A 102 -8.90 3.40 10.37
N GLY A 103 -7.82 3.99 9.85
CA GLY A 103 -6.55 3.31 9.61
C GLY A 103 -6.70 2.16 8.60
N GLY A 104 -6.16 0.98 8.91
CA GLY A 104 -6.38 -0.24 8.13
C GLY A 104 -5.13 -1.07 7.90
N SER A 105 -5.17 -1.94 6.91
CA SER A 105 -4.05 -2.84 6.57
C SER A 105 -3.65 -2.78 5.10
N LEU A 106 -2.35 -2.68 4.85
CA LEU A 106 -1.74 -2.89 3.54
C LEU A 106 -0.93 -4.18 3.59
N ILE A 107 -1.26 -5.12 2.72
CA ILE A 107 -0.59 -6.42 2.62
C ILE A 107 0.18 -6.46 1.32
N PHE A 108 1.48 -6.70 1.40
CA PHE A 108 2.39 -6.89 0.28
C PHE A 108 2.71 -8.38 0.19
N ASN A 109 2.05 -9.03 -0.77
CA ASN A 109 2.17 -10.47 -0.97
C ASN A 109 3.20 -10.75 -2.07
N ASP A 110 4.36 -11.26 -1.67
CA ASP A 110 5.42 -11.67 -2.59
C ASP A 110 5.34 -13.17 -2.89
N ALA A 111 4.56 -13.55 -3.89
CA ALA A 111 4.47 -14.96 -4.31
C ALA A 111 5.65 -15.39 -5.20
N ALA A 112 6.41 -14.46 -5.78
CA ALA A 112 7.51 -14.77 -6.70
C ALA A 112 8.49 -13.60 -6.83
N LYS A 113 9.70 -13.72 -6.27
CA LYS A 113 10.76 -12.69 -6.21
C LYS A 113 11.40 -12.26 -7.54
N ARG A 114 10.65 -12.15 -8.64
CA ARG A 114 11.22 -11.86 -9.96
C ARG A 114 10.45 -10.77 -10.69
N GLY A 115 10.99 -9.54 -10.68
CA GLY A 115 10.66 -8.44 -11.60
C GLY A 115 9.42 -7.60 -11.24
N GLY A 116 9.51 -6.28 -11.38
CA GLY A 116 8.46 -5.32 -11.02
C GLY A 116 8.84 -4.44 -9.83
N THR A 117 8.38 -3.18 -9.82
CA THR A 117 8.61 -2.27 -8.69
C THR A 117 7.33 -1.49 -8.36
N LEU A 118 6.86 -1.61 -7.13
CA LEU A 118 5.73 -0.85 -6.57
C LEU A 118 6.24 0.17 -5.56
N LEU A 119 5.95 1.44 -5.77
CA LEU A 119 6.12 2.49 -4.78
C LEU A 119 4.74 2.91 -4.25
N VAL A 120 4.42 2.56 -3.02
CA VAL A 120 3.21 3.05 -2.35
C VAL A 120 3.55 4.34 -1.59
N HIS A 121 2.93 5.45 -1.98
CA HIS A 121 3.07 6.72 -1.28
C HIS A 121 1.91 6.90 -0.31
N LEU A 122 2.19 6.74 1.00
CA LEU A 122 1.18 6.89 2.03
C LEU A 122 1.03 8.35 2.43
N MET A 123 -0.14 8.90 2.15
CA MET A 123 -0.54 10.25 2.52
C MET A 123 -1.39 10.18 3.78
N ARG A 124 -0.98 10.93 4.81
CA ARG A 124 -1.73 11.09 6.05
C ARG A 124 -2.14 12.55 6.16
N PRO A 125 -3.41 12.90 5.88
CA PRO A 125 -3.93 14.21 6.23
C PRO A 125 -3.66 14.48 7.72
N ARG A 126 -3.61 15.75 8.16
CA ARG A 126 -3.30 16.12 9.56
C ARG A 126 -4.44 15.79 10.55
N GLN A 127 -5.04 14.62 10.43
CA GLN A 127 -6.10 14.10 11.28
C GLN A 127 -5.58 12.90 12.06
N SER A 128 -6.12 12.65 13.25
CA SER A 128 -5.82 11.43 13.99
C SER A 128 -6.34 10.23 13.19
N HIS A 129 -5.46 9.24 12.98
CA HIS A 129 -5.82 8.00 12.30
C HIS A 129 -5.55 6.82 13.24
N ASP A 130 -6.36 5.78 13.15
CA ASP A 130 -6.04 4.51 13.79
C ASP A 130 -4.76 3.92 13.19
N CYS A 131 -4.17 2.98 13.92
CA CYS A 131 -2.96 2.30 13.51
C CYS A 131 -3.09 1.71 12.10
N VAL A 132 -2.11 1.96 11.24
CA VAL A 132 -2.00 1.29 9.94
C VAL A 132 -1.02 0.13 10.04
N GLN A 133 -1.41 -1.04 9.54
CA GLN A 133 -0.52 -2.20 9.46
C GLN A 133 0.08 -2.30 8.06
N LEU A 134 1.40 -2.40 8.00
CA LEU A 134 2.13 -2.82 6.80
C LEU A 134 2.54 -4.27 6.99
N VAL A 135 1.97 -5.17 6.21
CA VAL A 135 2.21 -6.61 6.29
C VAL A 135 3.00 -7.03 5.07
N PHE A 136 4.24 -7.49 5.26
CA PHE A 136 5.10 -8.01 4.20
C PHE A 136 5.12 -9.53 4.32
N GLN A 137 4.52 -10.24 3.37
CA GLN A 137 4.45 -11.71 3.36
C GLN A 137 5.58 -12.29 2.51
N ASN A 138 6.04 -13.50 2.85
CA ASN A 138 7.19 -14.19 2.24
C ASN A 138 8.48 -13.33 2.23
N CYS A 139 8.59 -12.45 3.22
CA CYS A 139 9.66 -11.52 3.44
C CYS A 139 10.34 -11.88 4.76
N ALA A 140 11.55 -12.45 4.67
CA ALA A 140 12.32 -12.82 5.86
C ALA A 140 12.73 -11.60 6.71
N ARG A 141 12.86 -10.43 6.07
CA ARG A 141 13.38 -9.22 6.70
C ARG A 141 12.89 -7.97 6.01
N GLN A 142 12.51 -6.98 6.81
CA GLN A 142 12.09 -5.67 6.36
C GLN A 142 12.97 -4.57 6.94
N PHE A 143 13.20 -3.52 6.14
CA PHE A 143 13.95 -2.34 6.54
C PHE A 143 13.16 -1.06 6.35
N ALA A 144 13.46 -0.06 7.17
CA ALA A 144 13.09 1.32 6.97
C ALA A 144 14.32 2.23 7.09
N CYS A 145 14.43 3.21 6.21
CA CYS A 145 15.46 4.23 6.23
C CYS A 145 14.79 5.61 6.35
N TYR A 146 15.25 6.42 7.31
CA TYR A 146 14.79 7.79 7.50
C TYR A 146 15.82 8.77 6.95
N ASP A 147 15.35 9.74 6.16
CA ASP A 147 16.13 10.88 5.69
C ASP A 147 15.68 12.16 6.41
N PRO A 148 16.49 12.71 7.34
CA PRO A 148 16.19 13.95 8.04
C PRO A 148 16.15 15.18 7.13
N MET A 149 16.83 15.17 5.97
CA MET A 149 16.85 16.33 5.07
C MET A 149 15.51 16.54 4.38
N THR A 150 14.84 15.44 4.01
CA THR A 150 13.54 15.47 3.33
C THR A 150 12.37 15.19 4.26
N ASP A 151 12.65 14.88 5.53
CA ASP A 151 11.69 14.40 6.53
C ASP A 151 10.83 13.25 5.99
N MET A 152 11.49 12.21 5.50
CA MET A 152 10.86 11.10 4.79
C MET A 152 11.40 9.75 5.25
N THR A 153 10.52 8.78 5.43
CA THR A 153 10.90 7.39 5.71
C THR A 153 10.52 6.50 4.52
N LEU A 154 11.47 5.70 4.04
CA LEU A 154 11.26 4.68 3.03
C LEU A 154 11.35 3.30 3.66
N VAL A 155 10.36 2.45 3.42
CA VAL A 155 10.31 1.04 3.84
C VAL A 155 10.45 0.17 2.60
N GLY A 156 11.27 -0.88 2.61
CA GLY A 156 11.34 -1.81 1.46
C GLY A 156 12.62 -1.71 0.64
N LEU A 157 13.40 -0.64 0.81
CA LEU A 157 14.63 -0.40 0.05
C LEU A 157 15.85 -0.45 0.98
N VAL A 158 16.90 -1.14 0.54
CA VAL A 158 18.24 -1.06 1.14
C VAL A 158 19.04 -0.02 0.35
N PRO A 159 19.68 0.97 0.99
CA PRO A 159 20.41 2.02 0.28
C PRO A 159 21.60 1.54 -0.55
N ASP A 160 22.29 0.44 -0.17
CA ASP A 160 23.58 0.07 -0.80
C ASP A 160 23.85 -1.45 -0.83
N GLY A 161 22.85 -2.29 -1.08
CA GLY A 161 23.02 -3.76 -1.21
C GLY A 161 22.52 -4.29 -2.56
N ASP A 162 23.12 -5.38 -3.05
CA ASP A 162 22.74 -6.08 -4.29
C ASP A 162 21.23 -6.35 -4.32
N LYS A 163 20.53 -5.46 -5.04
CA LYS A 163 19.08 -5.34 -5.20
C LYS A 163 18.29 -5.28 -3.88
N PRO A 164 17.38 -4.31 -3.72
CA PRO A 164 16.41 -4.40 -2.64
C PRO A 164 15.64 -5.71 -2.86
N ASP A 165 15.74 -6.65 -1.91
CA ASP A 165 14.92 -7.87 -1.86
C ASP A 165 13.40 -7.55 -1.79
N GLY A 166 13.02 -6.28 -1.77
CA GLY A 166 11.65 -5.80 -1.90
C GLY A 166 11.37 -5.29 -3.30
N TRP A 167 10.45 -5.96 -4.00
CA TRP A 167 9.76 -5.38 -5.17
C TRP A 167 8.86 -4.20 -4.78
N THR A 168 8.59 -4.00 -3.47
CA THR A 168 7.78 -2.89 -2.95
C THR A 168 8.61 -1.94 -2.10
N ALA A 169 8.45 -0.64 -2.35
CA ALA A 169 8.83 0.45 -1.46
C ALA A 169 7.58 1.16 -0.92
N VAL A 170 7.53 1.47 0.37
CA VAL A 170 6.50 2.31 0.98
C VAL A 170 7.14 3.62 1.42
N ARG A 171 6.65 4.74 0.88
CA ARG A 171 7.07 6.09 1.22
C ARG A 171 6.13 6.69 2.26
N LEU A 172 6.72 7.19 3.34
CA LEU A 172 6.06 7.83 4.47
C LEU A 172 6.65 9.21 4.70
N ASN A 173 5.81 10.17 5.08
CA ASN A 173 6.31 11.44 5.63
C ASN A 173 6.73 11.24 7.09
N GLY A 174 7.75 11.97 7.52
CA GLY A 174 8.24 11.98 8.90
C GLY A 174 9.06 10.76 9.29
N ASN A 175 9.29 10.65 10.60
CA ASN A 175 10.00 9.55 11.25
C ASN A 175 9.08 8.77 12.22
N PRO A 176 8.12 7.97 11.71
CA PRO A 176 7.08 7.35 12.54
C PRO A 176 7.63 6.35 13.56
N TRP A 177 8.84 5.84 13.36
CA TRP A 177 9.47 4.87 14.27
C TRP A 177 10.63 5.43 15.08
N ARG A 178 10.82 6.76 15.07
CA ARG A 178 11.92 7.45 15.77
C ARG A 178 13.28 6.78 15.48
N ILE A 179 13.57 6.60 14.20
CA ILE A 179 14.86 6.10 13.71
C ILE A 179 15.87 7.25 13.89
N ASP A 180 16.58 7.23 15.00
CA ASP A 180 17.50 8.27 15.47
C ASP A 180 18.94 7.77 15.62
N HIS A 181 19.15 6.44 15.56
CA HIS A 181 20.45 5.82 15.65
C HIS A 181 21.05 5.57 14.25
N PRO A 182 22.20 6.17 13.92
CA PRO A 182 22.91 5.87 12.69
C PRO A 182 23.44 4.45 12.69
N VAL A 183 23.26 3.74 11.58
CA VAL A 183 23.85 2.43 11.31
C VAL A 183 24.91 2.62 10.23
N ALA A 184 26.13 2.13 10.48
CA ALA A 184 27.14 2.02 9.45
C ALA A 184 26.66 1.00 8.41
N SER A 185 26.48 1.44 7.16
CA SER A 185 26.17 0.55 6.05
C SER A 185 27.44 0.32 5.24
N GLU A 186 27.76 -0.93 4.92
CA GLU A 186 28.84 -1.24 3.99
C GLU A 186 28.57 -0.54 2.65
N GLY A 187 29.58 0.14 2.10
CA GLY A 187 29.47 0.89 0.84
C GLY A 187 28.94 2.34 0.97
N ALA A 188 28.28 2.70 2.07
CA ALA A 188 27.77 4.06 2.26
C ALA A 188 28.88 5.03 2.71
N ARG A 189 28.99 6.18 2.04
CA ARG A 189 29.94 7.26 2.43
C ARG A 189 29.59 7.92 3.76
N ALA A 190 28.35 7.79 4.22
CA ALA A 190 27.85 8.36 5.46
C ALA A 190 26.93 7.36 6.17
N PRO A 191 26.88 7.38 7.51
CA PRO A 191 25.94 6.55 8.26
C PRO A 191 24.49 6.85 7.86
N ILE A 192 23.67 5.80 7.75
CA ILE A 192 22.25 5.89 7.40
C ILE A 192 21.38 5.69 8.66
N LEU A 193 20.32 6.48 8.82
CA LEU A 193 19.33 6.23 9.87
C LEU A 193 18.43 5.09 9.41
N LYS A 194 18.72 3.89 9.91
CA LYS A 194 18.09 2.64 9.45
C LYS A 194 17.58 1.82 10.62
N ARG A 195 16.41 1.22 10.43
CA ARG A 195 15.84 0.22 11.34
C ARG A 195 15.46 -1.04 10.58
N GLU A 196 15.65 -2.18 11.23
CA GLU A 196 15.43 -3.52 10.68
C GLU A 196 14.41 -4.29 11.54
N TRP A 197 13.61 -5.11 10.87
CA TRP A 197 12.68 -6.05 11.47
C TRP A 197 12.85 -7.42 10.81
N GLN A 198 12.90 -8.46 11.64
CA GLN A 198 12.95 -9.84 11.21
C GLN A 198 11.54 -10.43 11.15
N ALA A 199 11.31 -11.39 10.25
CA ALA A 199 10.08 -12.13 10.22
C ALA A 199 9.86 -12.86 11.55
N VAL A 200 8.62 -12.90 12.00
CA VAL A 200 8.23 -13.63 13.22
C VAL A 200 7.80 -15.05 12.90
N GLU A 201 6.79 -15.20 12.02
CA GLU A 201 6.24 -16.49 11.61
C GLU A 201 5.95 -16.50 10.11
N HIS A 202 6.10 -17.66 9.46
CA HIS A 202 5.75 -17.88 8.04
C HIS A 202 6.32 -16.80 7.11
N ASP A 203 7.57 -16.37 7.35
CA ASP A 203 8.23 -15.30 6.61
C ASP A 203 7.36 -14.04 6.48
N THR A 204 6.64 -13.67 7.55
CA THR A 204 5.80 -12.47 7.57
C THR A 204 6.36 -11.44 8.55
N VAL A 205 6.52 -10.20 8.06
CA VAL A 205 6.85 -9.02 8.88
C VAL A 205 5.64 -8.10 8.96
N ILE A 206 5.26 -7.73 10.19
CA ILE A 206 4.15 -6.80 10.44
C ILE A 206 4.70 -5.54 11.10
N LEU A 207 4.63 -4.41 10.40
CA LEU A 207 4.98 -3.10 10.94
C LEU A 207 3.70 -2.35 11.30
N ARG A 208 3.67 -1.80 12.52
CA ARG A 208 2.59 -0.91 12.97
C ARG A 208 3.04 0.53 12.81
N LEU A 209 2.30 1.28 11.99
CA LEU A 209 2.43 2.72 11.88
C LEU A 209 1.57 3.36 12.97
N PRO A 210 2.18 4.07 13.93
CA PRO A 210 1.42 4.78 14.94
C PRO A 210 0.56 5.89 14.32
N ALA A 211 -0.52 6.20 15.04
CA ALA A 211 -1.41 7.32 14.81
C ALA A 211 -0.66 8.66 14.74
#